data_AF-A0A7W3QSJ5-F1
#
_entry.id   AF-A0A7W3QSJ5-F1
#
_cell.length_a   1.000
_cell.length_b   1.000
_cell.length_c   1.000
_cell.angle_alpha   90.00
_cell.angle_beta   90.00
_cell.angle_gamma   90.00
#
_symmetry.space_group_name_H-M   'P 1'
#
loop_
_entity.id
_entity.type
_entity.pdbx_description
1 polymer ?
#
loop_
_entity_poly.entity_id
_entity_poly.type
_entity_poly.pdbx_seq_one_letter_code
_entity_poly.pdbx_strand_id
1 'polypeptide(L)'
;MQTQRQDVDRFCDPGVWAQQFTNRVLVHCPRCDECAIVMNHLDAAAHMQAVLVPPDTAPPEFGCRLRCPNCGLFKDEQRVLRRPWRDPHAGFVLWLRAACRGRTLWAYNLDHLALLESYIAARLHESGPDPDGMLPRLPGWLISAKHRDEVLRAARRLRVSVPPYAQDT
;
A
#
# COMPACT_ATOMS: atom_id res chain seq x y z
N MET A 1 -8.18 42.13 -5.43
CA MET A 1 -8.09 41.22 -4.28
C MET A 1 -8.85 39.94 -4.64
N GLN A 2 -8.17 38.99 -5.29
CA GLN A 2 -8.79 37.71 -5.69
C GLN A 2 -8.47 36.67 -4.61
N THR A 3 -9.52 36.22 -3.92
CA THR A 3 -9.43 35.24 -2.84
C THR A 3 -9.10 33.87 -3.44
N GLN A 4 -7.84 33.45 -3.31
CA GLN A 4 -7.44 32.04 -3.39
C GLN A 4 -8.12 31.27 -2.26
N ARG A 5 -9.34 30.78 -2.51
CA ARG A 5 -9.95 29.73 -1.69
C ARG A 5 -9.32 28.41 -2.13
N GLN A 6 -8.34 27.97 -1.35
CA GLN A 6 -7.58 26.74 -1.59
C GLN A 6 -8.50 25.53 -1.72
N ASP A 7 -8.42 24.95 -2.91
CA ASP A 7 -8.34 23.54 -3.32
C ASP A 7 -8.06 22.47 -2.23
N VAL A 8 -8.88 22.39 -1.17
CA VAL A 8 -8.78 21.34 -0.12
C VAL A 8 -9.81 20.22 -0.32
N ASP A 9 -10.75 20.38 -1.26
CA ASP A 9 -11.89 19.47 -1.42
C ASP A 9 -11.81 18.55 -2.63
N ARG A 10 -10.84 18.79 -3.55
CA ARG A 10 -10.66 18.01 -4.78
C ARG A 10 -9.41 17.17 -4.71
N PHE A 11 -9.54 15.91 -5.11
CA PHE A 11 -8.44 15.00 -5.31
C PHE A 11 -8.46 14.49 -6.75
N CYS A 12 -7.36 14.66 -7.45
CA CYS A 12 -7.14 14.12 -8.78
C CYS A 12 -6.48 12.74 -8.65
N ASP A 13 -7.11 11.71 -9.20
CA ASP A 13 -6.53 10.37 -9.21
C ASP A 13 -5.29 10.33 -10.12
N PRO A 14 -4.11 9.99 -9.58
CA PRO A 14 -2.89 9.92 -10.37
C PRO A 14 -2.85 8.71 -11.33
N GLY A 15 -3.85 7.83 -11.32
CA GLY A 15 -3.88 6.63 -12.17
C GLY A 15 -2.89 5.56 -11.73
N VAL A 16 -2.55 5.53 -10.44
CA VAL A 16 -1.51 4.62 -9.91
C VAL A 16 -2.05 3.22 -9.66
N TRP A 17 -1.17 2.25 -9.84
CA TRP A 17 -1.43 0.83 -9.66
C TRP A 17 -0.86 0.37 -8.32
N ALA A 18 -1.49 -0.63 -7.68
CA ALA A 18 -1.02 -1.12 -6.38
C ALA A 18 0.42 -1.64 -6.42
N GLN A 19 0.86 -2.20 -7.56
CA GLN A 19 2.21 -2.69 -7.79
C GLN A 19 3.28 -1.61 -7.63
N GLN A 20 2.95 -0.33 -7.85
CA GLN A 20 3.91 0.75 -7.65
C GLN A 20 4.31 0.93 -6.17
N PHE A 21 3.50 0.43 -5.24
CA PHE A 21 3.76 0.47 -3.81
C PHE A 21 4.37 -0.83 -3.26
N THR A 22 4.59 -1.86 -4.10
CA THR A 22 5.11 -3.15 -3.63
C THR A 22 6.63 -3.23 -3.65
N ASN A 23 7.34 -2.25 -4.22
CA ASN A 23 8.80 -2.18 -4.21
C ASN A 23 9.39 -2.17 -2.78
N ARG A 24 8.69 -1.54 -1.84
CA ARG A 24 9.04 -1.42 -0.43
C ARG A 24 7.79 -1.64 0.40
N VAL A 25 7.81 -2.67 1.25
CA VAL A 25 6.67 -3.09 2.08
C VAL A 25 7.09 -3.16 3.54
N LEU A 26 6.29 -2.55 4.42
CA LEU A 26 6.48 -2.59 5.88
C LEU A 26 5.77 -3.81 6.47
N VAL A 27 6.51 -4.65 7.18
CA VAL A 27 6.02 -5.91 7.75
C VAL A 27 6.46 -6.08 9.20
N HIS A 28 5.77 -6.94 9.94
CA HIS A 28 6.23 -7.42 11.24
C HIS A 28 7.42 -8.37 11.06
N CYS A 29 8.49 -8.14 11.80
CA CYS A 29 9.63 -9.05 11.80
C CYS A 29 9.23 -10.40 12.43
N PRO A 30 9.44 -11.54 11.76
CA PRO A 30 9.14 -12.85 12.35
C PRO A 30 10.03 -13.21 13.55
N ARG A 31 11.12 -12.46 13.80
CA ARG A 31 12.07 -12.72 14.88
C ARG A 31 11.81 -11.88 16.14
N CYS A 32 11.47 -10.61 15.99
CA CYS A 32 11.31 -9.69 17.12
C CYS A 32 9.99 -8.92 17.11
N ASP A 33 9.10 -9.21 16.16
CA ASP A 33 7.81 -8.54 15.95
C ASP A 33 7.89 -7.02 15.67
N GLU A 34 9.08 -6.42 15.68
CA GLU A 34 9.29 -5.01 15.30
C GLU A 34 9.18 -4.77 13.80
N CYS A 35 9.01 -3.50 13.42
CA CYS A 35 8.88 -3.11 12.02
C CYS A 35 10.13 -3.50 11.22
N ALA A 36 9.93 -4.34 10.21
CA ALA A 36 10.90 -4.74 9.21
C ALA A 36 10.48 -4.25 7.82
N ILE A 37 11.45 -4.22 6.91
CA ILE A 37 11.27 -3.73 5.55
C ILE A 37 11.52 -4.90 4.61
N VAL A 38 10.57 -5.15 3.72
CA VAL A 38 10.74 -6.03 2.56
C VAL A 38 10.96 -5.15 1.35
N MET A 39 12.09 -5.34 0.67
CA MET A 39 12.34 -4.76 -0.64
C MET A 39 12.08 -5.81 -1.69
N ASN A 40 11.11 -5.57 -2.57
CA ASN A 40 10.86 -6.45 -3.71
C ASN A 40 11.68 -5.95 -4.90
N HIS A 41 12.60 -6.79 -5.34
CA HIS A 41 13.25 -6.67 -6.62
C HIS A 41 12.36 -7.42 -7.62
N LEU A 42 11.31 -6.74 -8.09
CA LEU A 42 10.67 -7.19 -9.32
C LEU A 42 11.72 -7.04 -10.42
N ASP A 43 12.15 -8.14 -11.03
CA ASP A 43 13.01 -8.06 -12.20
C ASP A 43 12.35 -7.11 -13.21
N ALA A 44 13.10 -6.13 -13.72
CA ALA A 44 12.58 -5.11 -14.61
C ALA A 44 11.89 -5.71 -15.86
N ALA A 45 12.32 -6.91 -16.28
CA ALA A 45 11.68 -7.70 -17.34
C ALA A 45 10.29 -8.24 -16.95
N ALA A 46 10.07 -8.58 -15.68
CA ALA A 46 8.78 -9.06 -15.16
C ALA A 46 7.78 -7.91 -14.90
N HIS A 47 8.29 -6.70 -14.61
CA HIS A 47 7.47 -5.48 -14.50
C HIS A 47 6.76 -5.12 -15.81
N MET A 48 7.40 -5.32 -16.97
CA MET A 48 6.78 -5.02 -18.26
C MET A 48 5.76 -6.07 -18.73
N GLN A 49 5.75 -7.28 -18.15
CA GLN A 49 4.90 -8.38 -18.63
C GLN A 49 3.69 -8.67 -17.74
N ALA A 50 3.63 -8.19 -16.49
CA ALA A 50 2.52 -8.47 -15.58
C ALA A 50 1.14 -7.89 -16.00
N VAL A 51 1.08 -7.07 -17.06
CA VAL A 51 -0.16 -6.52 -17.62
C VAL A 51 -0.70 -7.38 -18.78
N LEU A 52 0.13 -8.24 -19.39
CA LEU A 52 -0.22 -9.05 -20.58
C LEU A 52 -0.27 -10.56 -20.30
N VAL A 53 0.04 -10.99 -19.07
CA VAL A 53 0.15 -12.41 -18.74
C VAL A 53 -1.23 -13.00 -18.42
N PRO A 54 -1.72 -14.00 -19.18
CA PRO A 54 -3.02 -14.62 -18.94
C PRO A 54 -3.10 -15.29 -17.55
N PRO A 55 -4.31 -15.45 -16.98
CA PRO A 55 -4.54 -15.96 -15.63
C PRO A 55 -4.02 -17.39 -15.39
N ASP A 56 -3.67 -18.11 -16.45
CA ASP A 56 -3.21 -19.51 -16.44
C ASP A 56 -1.68 -19.65 -16.39
N THR A 57 -0.96 -18.53 -16.48
CA THR A 57 0.51 -18.52 -16.42
C THR A 57 0.97 -18.52 -14.96
N ALA A 58 2.06 -19.25 -14.69
CA ALA A 58 2.63 -19.34 -13.36
C ALA A 58 2.82 -17.93 -12.77
N PRO A 59 2.35 -17.67 -11.53
CA PRO A 59 2.48 -16.37 -10.90
C PRO A 59 3.95 -15.94 -10.91
N PRO A 60 4.25 -14.69 -11.32
CA PRO A 60 5.62 -14.25 -11.43
C PRO A 60 6.31 -14.35 -10.06
N GLU A 61 7.47 -15.00 -10.08
CA GLU A 61 8.38 -15.06 -8.94
C GLU A 61 9.12 -13.73 -8.87
N PHE A 62 9.23 -13.17 -7.67
CA PHE A 62 10.00 -11.96 -7.45
C PHE A 62 11.01 -12.20 -6.33
N GLY A 63 12.20 -11.64 -6.50
CA GLY A 63 13.19 -11.59 -5.42
C GLY A 63 12.70 -10.62 -4.35
N CYS A 64 12.69 -11.07 -3.10
CA CYS A 64 12.37 -10.21 -1.96
C CYS A 64 13.50 -10.27 -0.93
N ARG A 65 13.86 -9.10 -0.43
CA ARG A 65 14.87 -8.95 0.61
C ARG A 65 14.21 -8.39 1.86
N LEU A 66 14.12 -9.22 2.89
CA LEU A 66 13.68 -8.83 4.23
C LEU A 66 14.88 -8.30 5.02
N ARG A 67 14.75 -7.08 5.54
CA ARG A 67 15.70 -6.48 6.48
C ARG A 67 14.94 -5.96 7.70
N CYS A 68 15.31 -6.43 8.89
CA CYS A 68 14.88 -5.83 10.15
C CYS A 68 16.01 -4.97 10.72
N PRO A 69 15.86 -3.63 10.76
CA PRO A 69 16.84 -2.75 11.37
C PRO A 69 17.01 -2.97 12.89
N ASN A 70 15.99 -3.48 13.58
CA ASN A 70 16.04 -3.67 15.03
C ASN A 70 16.84 -4.90 15.46
N CYS A 71 16.52 -6.10 14.94
CA CYS A 71 17.21 -7.34 15.33
C CYS A 71 18.33 -7.77 14.36
N GLY A 72 18.53 -7.04 13.27
CA GLY A 72 19.49 -7.39 12.22
C GLY A 72 19.09 -8.59 11.36
N LEU A 73 17.84 -9.06 11.44
CA LEU A 73 17.37 -10.14 10.57
C LEU A 73 17.52 -9.71 9.11
N PHE A 74 18.25 -10.50 8.35
CA PHE A 74 18.43 -10.35 6.93
C PHE A 74 18.06 -11.66 6.25
N LYS A 75 17.18 -11.60 5.26
CA LYS A 75 16.77 -12.77 4.46
C LYS A 75 16.60 -12.33 3.02
N ASP A 76 17.22 -13.04 2.11
CA ASP A 76 17.03 -12.88 0.67
C ASP A 76 16.32 -14.14 0.17
N GLU A 77 15.11 -14.00 -0.34
CA GLU A 77 14.26 -15.12 -0.75
C GLU A 77 13.54 -14.81 -2.05
N GLN A 78 13.37 -15.81 -2.89
CA GLN A 78 12.40 -15.75 -3.98
C GLN A 78 11.01 -16.03 -3.41
N ARG A 79 10.04 -15.18 -3.73
CA ARG A 79 8.64 -15.36 -3.33
C ARG A 79 7.70 -15.19 -4.49
N VAL A 80 6.63 -15.98 -4.45
CA VAL A 80 5.56 -15.98 -5.43
C VAL A 80 4.44 -15.07 -4.92
N LEU A 81 4.18 -13.95 -5.60
CA LEU A 81 3.01 -13.12 -5.31
C LEU A 81 1.76 -13.77 -5.92
N ARG A 82 1.05 -14.58 -5.13
CA ARG A 82 -0.24 -15.14 -5.55
C ARG A 82 -1.34 -14.09 -5.44
N ARG A 83 -1.51 -13.28 -6.49
CA ARG A 83 -2.53 -12.21 -6.62
C ARG A 83 -2.29 -11.03 -5.66
N PRO A 84 -1.55 -9.99 -6.08
CA PRO A 84 -1.18 -8.82 -5.25
C PRO A 84 -2.38 -8.14 -4.55
N TRP A 85 -3.56 -8.17 -5.17
CA TRP A 85 -4.78 -7.55 -4.65
C TRP A 85 -5.51 -8.37 -3.58
N ARG A 86 -5.21 -9.66 -3.46
CA ARG A 86 -5.92 -10.61 -2.60
C ARG A 86 -5.00 -11.26 -1.56
N ASP A 87 -3.71 -11.35 -1.86
CA ASP A 87 -2.62 -11.69 -0.94
C ASP A 87 -1.59 -10.54 -0.94
N PRO A 88 -1.91 -9.42 -0.24
CA PRO A 88 -0.98 -8.29 -0.10
C PRO A 88 0.19 -8.62 0.83
N HIS A 89 0.30 -9.86 1.29
CA HIS A 89 1.16 -10.27 2.37
C HIS A 89 2.37 -11.05 1.86
N ALA A 90 2.31 -11.74 0.73
CA ALA A 90 3.42 -12.58 0.25
C ALA A 90 3.94 -13.54 1.35
N GLY A 91 3.08 -13.92 2.30
CA GLY A 91 3.43 -14.68 3.52
C GLY A 91 3.98 -13.87 4.71
N PHE A 92 4.05 -12.54 4.62
CA PHE A 92 4.43 -11.62 5.70
C PHE A 92 3.22 -10.84 6.25
N VAL A 93 3.24 -10.62 7.55
CA VAL A 93 2.23 -9.80 8.22
C VAL A 93 2.56 -8.32 8.00
N LEU A 94 1.68 -7.57 7.33
CA LEU A 94 1.88 -6.11 7.14
C LEU A 94 1.90 -5.39 8.48
N TRP A 95 2.85 -4.45 8.63
CA TRP A 95 2.93 -3.54 9.76
C TRP A 95 1.77 -2.54 9.74
N LEU A 96 1.51 -1.97 8.56
CA LEU A 96 0.42 -1.03 8.34
C LEU A 96 -0.90 -1.77 8.16
N ARG A 97 -1.44 -2.37 9.22
CA ARG A 97 -2.79 -2.94 9.25
C ARG A 97 -3.53 -2.61 10.53
N ALA A 98 -4.80 -2.23 10.42
CA ALA A 98 -5.66 -1.93 11.56
C ALA A 98 -7.08 -2.45 11.35
N ALA A 99 -7.71 -2.90 12.44
CA ALA A 99 -9.13 -3.21 12.43
C ALA A 99 -9.97 -1.91 12.38
N CYS A 100 -10.92 -1.88 11.45
CA CYS A 100 -11.89 -0.81 11.20
C CYS A 100 -13.28 -1.45 11.03
N ARG A 101 -14.14 -1.37 12.05
CA ARG A 101 -15.51 -1.93 12.07
C ARG A 101 -15.67 -3.36 11.52
N GLY A 102 -14.82 -4.29 11.96
CA GLY A 102 -14.86 -5.69 11.49
C GLY A 102 -14.27 -5.91 10.09
N ARG A 103 -13.61 -4.90 9.52
CA ARG A 103 -12.80 -4.96 8.31
C ARG A 103 -11.38 -4.57 8.64
N THR A 104 -10.44 -4.90 7.77
CA THR A 104 -9.02 -4.54 7.96
C THR A 104 -8.64 -3.46 6.98
N LEU A 105 -8.25 -2.28 7.48
CA LEU A 105 -7.50 -1.30 6.72
C LEU A 105 -6.05 -1.76 6.65
N TRP A 106 -5.44 -1.71 5.48
CA TRP A 106 -4.02 -2.01 5.32
C TRP A 106 -3.39 -1.14 4.23
N ALA A 107 -2.07 -0.97 4.31
CA ALA A 107 -1.26 -0.32 3.30
C ALA A 107 0.10 -1.05 3.18
N TYR A 108 0.81 -0.84 2.08
CA TYR A 108 2.13 -1.47 1.86
C TYR A 108 3.23 -0.67 2.54
N ASN A 109 3.20 0.64 2.35
CA ASN A 109 4.15 1.60 2.87
C ASN A 109 3.44 2.92 3.18
N LEU A 110 4.20 3.91 3.63
CA LEU A 110 3.67 5.23 3.98
C LEU A 110 3.15 6.00 2.76
N ASP A 111 3.71 5.79 1.57
CA ASP A 111 3.24 6.44 0.34
C ASP A 111 1.85 5.94 -0.05
N HIS A 112 1.64 4.62 0.02
CA HIS A 112 0.34 4.02 -0.17
C HIS A 112 -0.66 4.53 0.89
N LEU A 113 -0.25 4.60 2.15
CA LEU A 113 -1.11 5.10 3.21
C LEU A 113 -1.47 6.57 3.00
N ALA A 114 -0.52 7.41 2.59
CA ALA A 114 -0.73 8.83 2.32
C ALA A 114 -1.67 9.06 1.13
N LEU A 115 -1.56 8.22 0.09
CA LEU A 115 -2.49 8.25 -1.04
C LEU A 115 -3.92 7.91 -0.59
N LEU A 116 -4.07 6.84 0.20
CA LEU A 116 -5.38 6.45 0.75
C LEU A 116 -5.95 7.55 1.65
N GLU A 117 -5.13 8.14 2.52
CA GLU A 117 -5.54 9.26 3.38
C GLU A 117 -6.03 10.45 2.56
N SER A 118 -5.27 10.86 1.54
CA SER A 118 -5.61 11.98 0.66
C SER A 118 -6.89 11.71 -0.13
N TYR A 119 -7.04 10.51 -0.69
CA TYR A 119 -8.22 10.10 -1.43
C TYR A 119 -9.47 10.10 -0.53
N ILE A 120 -9.38 9.53 0.66
CA ILE A 120 -10.51 9.41 1.60
C ILE A 120 -10.86 10.77 2.24
N ALA A 121 -9.87 11.64 2.43
CA ALA A 121 -10.06 12.99 2.94
C ALA A 121 -10.66 13.95 1.90
N ALA A 122 -10.59 13.66 0.60
CA ALA A 122 -11.23 14.49 -0.41
C ALA A 122 -12.76 14.32 -0.40
N ARG A 123 -13.49 15.40 -0.68
CA ARG A 123 -14.96 15.35 -0.86
C ARG A 123 -15.36 15.14 -2.31
N LEU A 124 -14.53 15.58 -3.25
CA LEU A 124 -14.71 15.40 -4.68
C LEU A 124 -13.49 14.69 -5.28
N HIS A 125 -13.76 13.67 -6.10
CA HIS A 125 -12.74 12.91 -6.81
C HIS A 125 -12.84 13.19 -8.29
N GLU A 126 -11.72 13.50 -8.91
CA GLU A 126 -11.62 13.55 -10.37
C GLU A 126 -11.06 12.24 -10.88
N SER A 127 -11.66 11.73 -11.96
CA SER A 127 -11.19 10.52 -12.61
C SER A 127 -9.77 10.70 -13.11
N GLY A 128 -8.94 9.69 -12.84
CA GLY A 128 -7.55 9.67 -13.28
C GLY A 128 -7.42 9.36 -14.76
N PRO A 129 -6.18 9.42 -15.29
CA PRO A 129 -5.88 9.06 -16.66
C PRO A 129 -6.11 7.57 -16.96
N ASP A 130 -6.12 6.74 -15.91
CA ASP A 130 -6.30 5.29 -16.02
C ASP A 130 -7.58 4.84 -15.27
N PRO A 131 -8.63 4.40 -15.99
CA PRO A 131 -9.86 3.91 -15.36
C PRO A 131 -9.68 2.58 -14.63
N ASP A 132 -8.61 1.84 -14.95
CA ASP A 132 -8.27 0.54 -14.37
C ASP A 132 -7.28 0.63 -13.20
N GLY A 133 -6.96 1.85 -12.77
CA GLY A 133 -6.11 2.13 -11.61
C GLY A 133 -6.64 1.57 -10.28
N MET A 134 -5.84 1.73 -9.22
CA MET A 134 -6.15 1.19 -7.90
C MET A 134 -7.38 1.84 -7.24
N LEU A 135 -7.49 3.18 -7.32
CA LEU A 135 -8.46 3.95 -6.54
C LEU A 135 -9.93 3.65 -6.92
N PRO A 136 -10.30 3.57 -8.22
CA PRO A 136 -11.67 3.21 -8.62
C PRO A 136 -12.10 1.81 -8.16
N ARG A 137 -11.13 0.92 -7.90
CA ARG A 137 -11.35 -0.48 -7.50
C ARG A 137 -11.34 -0.69 -5.99
N LEU A 138 -11.22 0.39 -5.21
CA LEU A 138 -11.23 0.29 -3.76
C LEU A 138 -12.58 -0.23 -3.24
N PRO A 139 -12.57 -0.98 -2.12
CA PRO A 139 -13.81 -1.48 -1.55
C PRO A 139 -14.77 -0.34 -1.19
N GLY A 140 -16.05 -0.48 -1.54
CA GLY A 140 -17.08 0.54 -1.27
C GLY A 140 -17.18 0.98 0.19
N TRP A 141 -16.82 0.11 1.15
CA TRP A 141 -16.80 0.46 2.57
C TRP A 141 -15.70 1.46 2.93
N LEU A 142 -14.57 1.45 2.22
CA LEU A 142 -13.40 2.28 2.47
C LEU A 142 -13.65 3.72 2.02
N ILE A 143 -14.38 3.87 0.91
CA ILE A 143 -14.76 5.16 0.30
C ILE A 143 -16.09 5.70 0.83
N SER A 144 -16.80 4.94 1.67
CA SER A 144 -18.07 5.38 2.23
C SER A 144 -17.87 6.52 3.23
N ALA A 145 -18.62 7.62 3.05
CA ALA A 145 -18.60 8.78 3.95
C ALA A 145 -18.85 8.38 5.42
N LYS A 146 -19.63 7.33 5.67
CA LYS A 146 -19.93 6.81 7.01
C LYS A 146 -18.68 6.28 7.75
N HIS A 147 -17.67 5.82 7.02
CA HIS A 147 -16.46 5.23 7.60
C HIS A 147 -15.24 6.15 7.52
N ARG A 148 -15.36 7.27 6.80
CA ARG A 148 -14.26 8.22 6.53
C ARG A 148 -13.50 8.63 7.79
N ASP A 149 -14.19 9.13 8.81
CA ASP A 149 -13.51 9.60 10.02
C ASP A 149 -12.79 8.48 10.79
N GLU A 150 -13.35 7.28 10.78
CA GLU A 150 -12.76 6.13 11.45
C GLU A 150 -11.55 5.60 10.69
N VAL A 151 -11.64 5.54 9.36
CA VAL A 151 -10.53 5.15 8.49
C VAL A 151 -9.38 6.15 8.62
N LEU A 152 -9.66 7.46 8.60
CA LEU A 152 -8.64 8.50 8.79
C LEU A 152 -8.02 8.44 10.19
N ARG A 153 -8.80 8.14 11.24
CA ARG A 153 -8.24 7.90 12.59
C ARG A 153 -7.34 6.67 12.61
N ALA A 154 -7.75 5.58 11.96
CA ALA A 154 -6.95 4.37 11.88
C ALA A 154 -5.66 4.58 11.10
N ALA A 155 -5.72 5.27 9.96
CA ALA A 155 -4.57 5.61 9.14
C ALA A 155 -3.56 6.48 9.91
N ARG A 156 -4.03 7.50 10.64
CA ARG A 156 -3.16 8.29 11.53
C ARG A 156 -2.48 7.45 12.61
N ARG A 157 -3.19 6.52 13.25
CA ARG A 157 -2.59 5.59 14.23
C ARG A 157 -1.50 4.73 13.59
N LEU A 158 -1.77 4.20 12.40
CA LEU A 158 -0.80 3.41 11.64
C LEU A 158 0.44 4.24 11.30
N ARG A 159 0.27 5.49 10.85
CA ARG A 159 1.39 6.39 10.54
C ARG A 159 2.28 6.65 11.76
N VAL A 160 1.67 6.89 12.93
CA VAL A 160 2.41 7.12 14.19
C VAL A 160 3.10 5.84 14.68
N SER A 161 2.56 4.66 14.38
CA SER A 161 3.17 3.38 14.77
C SER A 161 4.45 3.06 14.00
N VAL A 162 4.71 3.72 12.86
CA VAL A 162 5.91 3.44 12.07
C VAL A 162 7.13 4.05 12.77
N PRO A 163 8.15 3.26 13.14
CA PRO A 163 9.34 3.78 13.78
C PRO A 163 10.15 4.65 12.82
N PRO A 164 10.89 5.67 13.30
CA PRO A 164 11.60 6.64 12.46
C PRO A 164 12.51 6.00 11.40
N TYR A 165 13.18 4.89 11.76
CA TYR A 165 14.07 4.16 10.85
C TYR A 165 13.37 3.50 9.65
N ALA A 166 12.04 3.34 9.72
CA ALA A 166 11.23 2.75 8.66
C ALA A 166 10.48 3.82 7.83
N GLN A 167 10.51 5.09 8.26
CA GLN A 167 9.78 6.19 7.62
C GLN A 167 10.46 6.70 6.34
N ASP A 168 11.80 6.74 6.30
CA ASP A 168 12.58 7.23 5.16
C ASP A 168 13.80 6.32 4.87
N THR A 169 13.76 5.57 3.76
CA THR A 169 14.96 5.04 3.08
C THR A 169 14.64 4.72 1.64
#